data_AF-A0A4Z2E6Q1-F1
#
_entry.id   AF-A0A4Z2E6Q1-F1
#
_cell.length_a   1.000
_cell.length_b   1.000
_cell.length_c   1.000
_cell.angle_alpha   90.00
_cell.angle_beta   90.00
_cell.angle_gamma   90.00
#
_symmetry.space_group_name_H-M   'P 1'
#
loop_
_entity.id
_entity.type
_entity.pdbx_description
1 polymer ?
#
loop_
_entity_poly.entity_id
_entity_poly.type
_entity_poly.pdbx_seq_one_letter_code
_entity_poly.pdbx_strand_id
1 'polypeptide(L)'
;MLRLTSGSLSSLPDLSRHLPPLVPSQHNHLHKGMDINVTGLWERNITGRGVTVVVVDDGVEHTHKDIHPNYSAEGSYDLNSNDPDPMPHPDVHSDNHHGTRCAGEIAAVPNNSFCAVGVAYGSKVAGIRVLDGPLTDSLEAIAFNKHYQVNDIYSCRYQTRCSLVPIHQETDVCRLIPQTFHNPC
;
A
#
# COMPACT_ATOMS: atom_id res chain seq x y z
N MET A 1 -1.94 -19.71 -30.18
CA MET A 1 -3.26 -19.97 -29.58
C MET A 1 -3.13 -21.20 -28.70
N LEU A 2 -2.72 -21.06 -27.43
CA LEU A 2 -2.59 -22.21 -26.54
C LEU A 2 -3.96 -22.52 -25.91
N ARG A 3 -4.46 -23.72 -26.19
CA ARG A 3 -5.67 -24.30 -25.58
C ARG A 3 -5.41 -24.58 -24.10
N LEU A 4 -6.31 -24.14 -23.22
CA LEU A 4 -6.39 -24.63 -21.84
C LEU A 4 -7.27 -25.89 -21.85
N THR A 5 -6.67 -27.05 -21.58
CA THR A 5 -7.41 -28.28 -21.30
C THR A 5 -7.88 -28.27 -19.85
N SER A 6 -9.12 -28.72 -19.63
CA SER A 6 -9.75 -28.93 -18.33
C SER A 6 -8.92 -29.87 -17.44
N GLY A 7 -8.10 -29.30 -16.56
CA GLY A 7 -7.41 -30.01 -15.47
C GLY A 7 -8.18 -29.81 -14.17
N SER A 8 -8.46 -30.91 -13.45
CA SER A 8 -9.11 -30.86 -12.14
C SER A 8 -8.28 -30.04 -11.14
N LEU A 9 -8.98 -29.33 -10.24
CA LEU A 9 -8.42 -28.54 -9.12
C LEU A 9 -7.52 -29.32 -8.14
N SER A 10 -7.27 -30.62 -8.38
CA SER A 10 -6.44 -31.49 -7.53
C SER A 10 -4.95 -31.48 -7.88
N SER A 11 -4.51 -30.63 -8.82
CA SER A 11 -3.12 -30.56 -9.28
C SER A 11 -2.42 -29.23 -8.98
N LEU A 12 -3.07 -28.31 -8.26
CA LEU A 12 -2.40 -27.13 -7.75
C LEU A 12 -1.45 -27.57 -6.62
N PRO A 13 -0.14 -27.25 -6.69
CA PRO A 13 0.76 -27.51 -5.57
C PRO A 13 0.20 -26.83 -4.31
N ASP A 14 0.44 -27.46 -3.16
CA ASP A 14 0.02 -27.00 -1.83
C ASP A 14 0.48 -25.54 -1.60
N LEU A 15 -0.40 -24.59 -1.93
CA LEU A 15 -0.22 -23.14 -1.84
C LEU A 15 0.05 -22.68 -0.39
N SER A 16 -0.07 -23.56 0.62
CA SER A 16 0.10 -23.21 2.03
C SER A 16 1.56 -23.08 2.49
N ARG A 17 2.54 -23.57 1.72
CA ARG A 17 3.94 -23.66 2.20
C ARG A 17 4.85 -22.50 1.85
N HIS A 18 4.44 -21.64 0.92
CA HIS A 18 5.24 -20.50 0.43
C HIS A 18 4.55 -19.15 0.63
N LEU A 19 3.31 -19.14 1.15
CA LEU A 19 2.54 -17.94 1.40
C LEU A 19 2.70 -17.50 2.85
N PRO A 20 2.80 -16.19 3.12
CA PRO A 20 2.82 -15.69 4.48
C PRO A 20 1.63 -16.23 5.29
N PRO A 21 1.81 -16.56 6.58
CA PRO A 21 0.79 -17.21 7.41
C PRO A 21 -0.51 -16.40 7.55
N LEU A 22 -0.51 -15.14 7.11
CA LEU A 22 -1.62 -14.18 7.19
C LEU A 22 -2.33 -13.96 5.84
N VAL A 23 -1.94 -14.67 4.78
CA VAL A 23 -2.69 -14.69 3.51
C VAL A 23 -4.11 -15.27 3.65
N PRO A 24 -4.40 -16.24 4.54
CA PRO A 24 -5.75 -16.76 4.67
C PRO A 24 -6.76 -15.64 4.97
N SER A 25 -6.56 -14.76 5.95
CA SER A 25 -7.55 -13.71 6.28
C SER A 25 -7.72 -12.63 5.21
N GLN A 26 -6.80 -12.51 4.25
CA GLN A 26 -6.82 -11.52 3.18
C GLN A 26 -7.44 -12.05 1.87
N HIS A 27 -7.74 -13.34 1.80
CA HIS A 27 -8.38 -13.93 0.63
C HIS A 27 -9.91 -13.85 0.70
N ASN A 28 -10.55 -13.70 -0.46
CA ASN A 28 -11.99 -13.73 -0.55
C ASN A 28 -12.51 -15.18 -0.40
N HIS A 29 -12.82 -15.58 0.85
CA HIS A 29 -13.38 -16.91 1.12
C HIS A 29 -14.83 -17.09 0.69
N LEU A 30 -15.55 -15.97 0.52
CA LEU A 30 -16.97 -15.99 0.17
C LEU A 30 -17.17 -16.33 -1.31
N HIS A 31 -16.26 -15.86 -2.16
CA HIS A 31 -16.32 -16.08 -3.59
C HIS A 31 -14.95 -16.42 -4.17
N LYS A 32 -14.67 -17.73 -4.23
CA LYS A 32 -13.41 -18.27 -4.77
C LYS A 32 -13.16 -17.76 -6.20
N GLY A 33 -11.94 -17.28 -6.45
CA GLY A 33 -11.52 -16.73 -7.74
C GLY A 33 -11.88 -15.26 -7.97
N MET A 34 -12.53 -14.61 -7.01
CA MET A 34 -12.74 -13.15 -7.01
C MET A 34 -11.70 -12.48 -6.09
N ASP A 35 -10.45 -12.51 -6.54
CA ASP A 35 -9.28 -11.93 -5.89
C ASP A 35 -8.32 -11.37 -6.96
N ILE A 36 -7.31 -10.62 -6.54
CA ILE A 36 -6.35 -9.96 -7.44
C ILE A 36 -5.31 -10.93 -8.06
N ASN A 37 -5.38 -12.23 -7.77
CA ASN A 37 -4.55 -13.29 -8.36
C ASN A 37 -3.02 -13.03 -8.30
N VAL A 38 -2.53 -12.54 -7.15
CA VAL A 38 -1.12 -12.16 -6.95
C VAL A 38 -0.21 -13.30 -6.51
N THR A 39 -0.77 -14.42 -6.03
CA THR A 39 0.00 -15.55 -5.50
C THR A 39 0.96 -16.15 -6.53
N GLY A 40 0.52 -16.31 -7.79
CA GLY A 40 1.37 -16.81 -8.87
C GLY A 40 2.53 -15.88 -9.24
N LEU A 41 2.43 -14.58 -8.92
CA LEU A 41 3.55 -13.62 -9.05
C LEU A 41 4.55 -13.79 -7.90
N TRP A 42 4.04 -13.96 -6.68
CA TRP A 42 4.88 -14.20 -5.50
C TRP A 42 5.67 -15.51 -5.62
N GLU A 43 5.08 -16.58 -6.15
CA GLU A 43 5.77 -17.84 -6.45
C GLU A 43 6.94 -17.66 -7.43
N ARG A 44 6.85 -16.64 -8.30
CA ARG A 44 7.91 -16.25 -9.25
C ARG A 44 8.86 -15.20 -8.69
N ASN A 45 8.78 -14.93 -7.39
CA ASN A 45 9.61 -13.96 -6.67
C ASN A 45 9.46 -12.52 -7.22
N ILE A 46 8.27 -12.18 -7.73
CA ILE A 46 7.87 -10.83 -8.14
C ILE A 46 7.13 -10.20 -6.97
N THR A 47 7.80 -9.31 -6.24
CA THR A 47 7.32 -8.80 -4.94
C THR A 47 7.41 -7.27 -4.84
N GLY A 48 7.70 -6.56 -5.93
CA GLY A 48 7.88 -5.10 -5.94
C GLY A 48 9.29 -4.60 -5.57
N ARG A 49 10.30 -5.48 -5.46
CA ARG A 49 11.68 -5.07 -5.17
C ARG A 49 12.19 -4.00 -6.13
N GLY A 50 12.83 -2.97 -5.57
CA GLY A 50 13.42 -1.86 -6.32
C GLY A 50 12.43 -0.77 -6.73
N VAL A 51 11.16 -0.87 -6.30
CA VAL A 51 10.13 0.16 -6.50
C VAL A 51 9.85 0.84 -5.16
N THR A 52 9.68 2.16 -5.18
CA THR A 52 9.15 2.95 -4.06
C THR A 52 7.76 3.46 -4.40
N VAL A 53 6.78 3.06 -3.60
CA VAL A 53 5.41 3.57 -3.69
C VAL A 53 5.20 4.61 -2.60
N VAL A 54 4.69 5.79 -2.95
CA VAL A 54 4.41 6.84 -1.98
C VAL A 54 2.91 6.95 -1.75
N VAL A 55 2.52 7.00 -0.48
CA VAL A 55 1.15 7.24 -0.05
C VAL A 55 0.99 8.73 0.22
N VAL A 56 0.23 9.41 -0.63
CA VAL A 56 -0.10 10.84 -0.47
C VAL A 56 -1.42 10.92 0.30
N ASP A 57 -1.31 11.05 1.62
CA ASP A 57 -2.47 10.93 2.52
C ASP A 57 -2.30 11.70 3.86
N ASP A 58 -2.90 11.22 4.94
CA ASP A 58 -2.99 11.84 6.27
C ASP A 58 -1.76 11.54 7.15
N GLY A 59 -0.86 10.71 6.64
CA GLY A 59 0.38 10.31 7.27
C GLY A 59 0.62 8.82 7.13
N VAL A 60 1.84 8.39 7.43
CA VAL A 60 2.20 6.97 7.48
C VAL A 60 2.93 6.72 8.78
N GLU A 61 2.38 5.85 9.63
CA GLU A 61 3.02 5.42 10.87
C GLU A 61 4.25 4.57 10.54
N HIS A 62 5.36 5.23 10.27
CA HIS A 62 6.59 4.59 9.79
C HIS A 62 7.29 3.74 10.86
N THR A 63 6.83 3.80 12.11
CA THR A 63 7.25 2.94 13.23
C THR A 63 6.41 1.68 13.37
N HIS A 64 5.32 1.53 12.60
CA HIS A 64 4.46 0.35 12.63
C HIS A 64 5.25 -0.90 12.22
N LYS A 65 5.05 -2.04 12.91
CA LYS A 65 5.87 -3.25 12.72
C LYS A 65 5.81 -3.82 11.29
N ASP A 66 4.65 -3.68 10.63
CA ASP A 66 4.48 -4.10 9.23
C ASP A 66 5.02 -3.09 8.21
N ILE A 67 5.36 -1.87 8.62
CA ILE A 67 5.78 -0.80 7.70
C ILE A 67 7.27 -0.50 7.85
N HIS A 68 7.75 -0.45 9.09
CA HIS A 68 9.10 0.02 9.43
C HIS A 68 10.23 -0.59 8.57
N PRO A 69 10.28 -1.92 8.33
CA PRO A 69 11.33 -2.50 7.48
C PRO A 69 11.28 -2.06 6.00
N ASN A 70 10.08 -1.71 5.51
CA ASN A 70 9.83 -1.29 4.14
C ASN A 70 9.70 0.23 4.00
N TYR A 71 9.76 1.00 5.08
CA TYR A 71 9.67 2.46 5.05
C TYR A 71 10.84 3.09 4.27
N SER A 72 10.52 4.14 3.50
CA SER A 72 11.48 5.01 2.82
C SER A 72 11.38 6.44 3.35
N ALA A 73 12.33 6.82 4.22
CA ALA A 73 12.45 8.19 4.69
C ALA A 73 12.82 9.16 3.55
N GLU A 74 13.63 8.72 2.60
CA GLU A 74 14.09 9.54 1.47
C GLU A 74 12.95 10.00 0.55
N GLY A 75 11.93 9.16 0.40
CA GLY A 75 10.73 9.47 -0.38
C GLY A 75 9.63 10.20 0.40
N SER A 76 9.81 10.42 1.70
CA SER A 76 8.76 10.88 2.62
C SER A 76 8.89 12.35 3.01
N TYR A 77 7.76 12.98 3.35
CA TYR A 77 7.71 14.37 3.82
C TYR A 77 6.35 14.70 4.44
N ASP A 78 6.32 15.60 5.43
CA ASP A 78 5.10 16.23 5.93
C ASP A 78 4.97 17.65 5.36
N LEU A 79 3.96 17.86 4.50
CA LEU A 79 3.63 19.15 3.93
C LEU A 79 2.74 20.01 4.83
N ASN A 80 2.02 19.40 5.77
CA ASN A 80 1.23 20.11 6.76
C ASN A 80 2.15 20.81 7.79
N SER A 81 3.21 20.12 8.24
CA SER A 81 4.17 20.62 9.25
C SER A 81 5.47 21.17 8.64
N ASN A 82 5.70 20.89 7.34
CA ASN A 82 6.87 21.29 6.58
C ASN A 82 8.20 20.75 7.14
N ASP A 83 8.24 19.44 7.37
CA ASP A 83 9.41 18.71 7.87
C ASP A 83 9.46 17.29 7.25
N PRO A 84 10.54 16.50 7.44
CA PRO A 84 10.69 15.22 6.76
C PRO A 84 9.92 14.05 7.40
N ASP A 85 9.22 14.24 8.52
CA ASP A 85 8.55 13.17 9.26
C ASP A 85 7.05 13.08 8.91
N PRO A 86 6.60 12.10 8.12
CA PRO A 86 5.19 11.95 7.75
C PRO A 86 4.35 11.26 8.83
N MET A 87 4.82 11.16 10.08
CA MET A 87 4.07 10.54 11.16
C MET A 87 2.65 11.15 11.26
N PRO A 88 1.59 10.32 11.31
CA PRO A 88 0.25 10.83 11.51
C PRO A 88 0.17 11.52 12.87
N HIS A 89 -0.44 12.71 12.89
CA HIS A 89 -0.61 13.41 14.15
C HIS A 89 -1.80 12.83 14.91
N PRO A 90 -1.68 12.55 16.22
CA PRO A 90 -2.78 12.03 17.00
C PRO A 90 -3.91 13.06 17.10
N ASP A 91 -5.09 12.68 16.63
CA ASP A 91 -6.29 13.50 16.71
C ASP A 91 -7.34 12.83 17.61
N VAL A 92 -8.31 13.62 18.08
CA VAL A 92 -9.32 13.17 19.05
C VAL A 92 -10.23 12.07 18.47
N HIS A 93 -10.36 12.03 17.14
CA HIS A 93 -11.23 11.10 16.43
C HIS A 93 -10.47 9.91 15.83
N SER A 94 -9.13 9.89 15.92
CA SER A 94 -8.28 8.89 15.27
C SER A 94 -8.48 8.85 13.75
N ASP A 95 -8.81 9.99 13.14
CA ASP A 95 -9.09 10.09 11.71
C ASP A 95 -7.81 9.90 10.87
N ASN A 96 -6.64 10.25 11.43
CA ASN A 96 -5.32 10.18 10.77
C ASN A 96 -4.73 8.76 10.74
N HIS A 97 -5.52 7.79 10.30
CA HIS A 97 -5.10 6.39 10.19
C HIS A 97 -5.05 5.90 8.74
N HIS A 98 -5.62 6.66 7.79
CA HIS A 98 -5.94 6.16 6.45
C HIS A 98 -4.68 5.83 5.65
N GLY A 99 -3.70 6.72 5.62
CA GLY A 99 -2.45 6.52 4.91
C GLY A 99 -1.64 5.33 5.45
N THR A 100 -1.69 5.08 6.75
CA THR A 100 -1.06 3.90 7.37
C THR A 100 -1.71 2.60 6.90
N ARG A 101 -3.04 2.55 6.78
CA ARG A 101 -3.75 1.38 6.24
C ARG A 101 -3.38 1.13 4.79
N CYS A 102 -3.39 2.20 3.98
CA CYS A 102 -2.98 2.16 2.58
C CYS A 102 -1.54 1.66 2.42
N ALA A 103 -0.61 2.14 3.24
CA ALA A 103 0.78 1.70 3.22
C ALA A 103 0.89 0.20 3.53
N GLY A 104 0.09 -0.30 4.47
CA GLY A 104 0.01 -1.73 4.80
C GLY A 104 -0.47 -2.59 3.64
N GLU A 105 -1.53 -2.19 2.94
CA GLU A 105 -2.03 -2.91 1.76
C GLU A 105 -0.99 -3.00 0.64
N ILE A 106 -0.13 -1.99 0.51
CA ILE A 106 0.92 -1.95 -0.51
C ILE A 106 2.11 -2.81 -0.09
N ALA A 107 2.67 -2.55 1.09
CA ALA A 107 4.02 -3.02 1.45
C ALA A 107 4.14 -3.60 2.87
N ALA A 108 3.04 -4.06 3.50
CA ALA A 108 3.14 -4.75 4.77
C ALA A 108 4.11 -5.94 4.71
N VAL A 109 5.01 -6.01 5.69
CA VAL A 109 6.08 -7.00 5.76
C VAL A 109 5.52 -8.41 5.91
N PRO A 110 5.99 -9.39 5.11
CA PRO A 110 5.51 -10.77 5.24
C PRO A 110 6.21 -11.47 6.40
N ASN A 111 5.61 -12.55 6.92
CA ASN A 111 6.25 -13.53 7.80
C ASN A 111 6.80 -13.00 9.14
N ASN A 112 6.30 -11.87 9.64
CA ASN A 112 6.68 -11.32 10.94
C ASN A 112 5.66 -11.65 12.06
N SER A 113 4.66 -12.49 11.76
CA SER A 113 3.55 -12.85 12.66
C SER A 113 2.73 -11.65 13.14
N PHE A 114 2.71 -10.56 12.37
CA PHE A 114 1.97 -9.34 12.66
C PHE A 114 1.06 -8.99 11.47
N CYS A 115 -0.20 -8.65 11.77
CA CYS A 115 -1.29 -8.31 10.86
C CYS A 115 -1.39 -9.04 9.52
N ALA A 116 -0.78 -8.51 8.47
CA ALA A 116 -1.11 -8.81 7.08
C ALA A 116 0.15 -8.89 6.19
N VAL A 117 -0.04 -8.92 4.87
CA VAL A 117 1.06 -8.83 3.90
C VAL A 117 0.66 -7.93 2.76
N GLY A 118 1.54 -7.00 2.38
CA GLY A 118 1.29 -6.10 1.26
C GLY A 118 1.32 -6.81 -0.08
N VAL A 119 0.60 -6.29 -1.07
CA VAL A 119 0.63 -6.81 -2.45
C VAL A 119 2.06 -6.84 -3.01
N ALA A 120 2.81 -5.76 -2.76
CA ALA A 120 4.19 -5.54 -3.13
C ALA A 120 5.08 -5.52 -1.89
N TYR A 121 5.01 -6.55 -1.05
CA TYR A 121 5.71 -6.62 0.23
C TYR A 121 7.25 -6.52 0.18
N GLY A 122 7.87 -6.55 -1.00
CA GLY A 122 9.30 -6.30 -1.20
C GLY A 122 9.63 -4.90 -1.74
N SER A 123 8.62 -4.06 -1.99
CA SER A 123 8.82 -2.65 -2.35
C SER A 123 9.16 -1.82 -1.12
N LYS A 124 9.55 -0.58 -1.36
CA LYS A 124 9.57 0.46 -0.34
C LYS A 124 8.24 1.22 -0.33
N VAL A 125 7.89 1.76 0.83
CA VAL A 125 6.73 2.64 1.01
C VAL A 125 7.14 3.95 1.66
N ALA A 126 6.73 5.07 1.07
CA ALA A 126 6.93 6.41 1.58
C ALA A 126 5.59 7.05 1.94
N GLY A 127 5.62 8.12 2.75
CA GLY A 127 4.44 8.92 3.10
C GLY A 127 4.63 10.39 2.75
N ILE A 128 3.66 10.97 2.06
CA ILE A 128 3.51 12.42 1.94
C ILE A 128 2.27 12.82 2.72
N ARG A 129 2.45 13.43 3.88
CA ARG A 129 1.35 13.90 4.73
C ARG A 129 0.89 15.26 4.24
N VAL A 130 -0.35 15.35 3.76
CA VAL A 130 -0.90 16.57 3.16
C VAL A 130 -2.35 16.85 3.57
N LEU A 131 -3.03 15.86 4.18
CA LEU A 131 -4.48 15.91 4.44
C LEU A 131 -4.88 16.29 5.85
N ASP A 132 -3.90 16.33 6.76
CA ASP A 132 -4.14 16.71 8.14
C ASP A 132 -4.03 18.24 8.28
N GLY A 133 -4.76 18.97 7.43
CA GLY A 133 -4.74 20.42 7.35
C GLY A 133 -5.36 20.98 6.08
N PRO A 134 -5.32 22.31 5.87
CA PRO A 134 -5.89 22.95 4.70
C PRO A 134 -5.19 22.50 3.40
N LEU A 135 -5.93 21.84 2.52
CA LEU A 135 -5.46 21.43 1.20
C LEU A 135 -5.69 22.54 0.17
N THR A 136 -4.66 22.88 -0.60
CA THR A 136 -4.74 23.83 -1.72
C THR A 136 -4.20 23.19 -3.00
N ASP A 137 -4.65 23.65 -4.17
CA ASP A 137 -4.18 23.15 -5.47
C ASP A 137 -2.64 23.20 -5.60
N SER A 138 -1.99 24.21 -4.99
CA SER A 138 -0.52 24.32 -4.99
C SER A 138 0.14 23.28 -4.09
N LEU A 139 -0.47 22.97 -2.94
CA LEU A 139 0.05 21.97 -2.02
C LEU A 139 -0.08 20.56 -2.59
N GLU A 140 -1.20 20.28 -3.26
CA GLU A 140 -1.43 19.06 -4.03
C GLU A 140 -0.38 18.90 -5.13
N ALA A 141 -0.11 19.94 -5.93
CA ALA A 141 0.94 19.92 -6.95
C ALA A 141 2.34 19.68 -6.35
N ILE A 142 2.65 20.24 -5.17
CA ILE A 142 3.90 19.97 -4.47
C ILE A 142 3.98 18.50 -4.04
N ALA A 143 2.88 17.94 -3.51
CA ALA A 143 2.84 16.55 -3.05
C ALA A 143 3.24 15.55 -4.15
N PHE A 144 2.71 15.71 -5.37
CA PHE A 144 3.02 14.83 -6.50
C PHE A 144 4.41 15.03 -7.12
N ASN A 145 5.10 16.12 -6.79
CA ASN A 145 6.47 16.36 -7.26
C ASN A 145 7.51 16.15 -6.17
N LYS A 146 7.09 15.91 -4.92
CA LYS A 146 8.00 15.75 -3.80
C LYS A 146 8.76 14.43 -3.95
N HIS A 147 10.08 14.52 -3.99
CA HIS A 147 10.98 13.35 -4.13
C HIS A 147 10.68 12.49 -5.38
N TYR A 148 10.28 13.11 -6.51
CA TYR A 148 9.96 12.41 -7.76
C TYR A 148 11.09 11.58 -8.38
N GLN A 149 12.35 11.81 -7.96
CA GLN A 149 13.50 11.01 -8.38
C GLN A 149 13.64 9.69 -7.60
N VAL A 150 12.91 9.56 -6.49
CA VAL A 150 12.93 8.42 -5.56
C VAL A 150 11.61 7.66 -5.60
N ASN A 151 10.49 8.39 -5.68
CA ASN A 151 9.14 7.85 -5.69
C ASN A 151 8.70 7.48 -7.11
N ASP A 152 8.41 6.20 -7.34
CA ASP A 152 8.04 5.66 -8.66
C ASP A 152 6.53 5.70 -8.92
N ILE A 153 5.73 5.43 -7.88
CA ILE A 153 4.27 5.30 -7.96
C ILE A 153 3.65 6.13 -6.84
N TYR A 154 2.64 6.93 -7.17
CA TYR A 154 1.90 7.76 -6.21
C TYR A 154 0.52 7.15 -5.99
N SER A 155 0.25 6.70 -4.76
CA SER A 155 -1.06 6.23 -4.32
C SER A 155 -1.74 7.36 -3.57
N CYS A 156 -2.85 7.85 -4.11
CA CYS A 156 -3.63 8.95 -3.53
C CYS A 156 -5.11 8.59 -3.50
N ARG A 157 -5.83 9.01 -2.46
CA ARG A 157 -7.30 8.98 -2.42
C ARG A 157 -7.86 10.38 -2.30
N TYR A 158 -8.21 11.00 -3.43
CA TYR A 158 -8.98 12.26 -3.44
C TYR A 158 -10.16 12.20 -4.40
N GLN A 159 -11.38 12.11 -3.84
CA GLN A 159 -12.58 12.42 -4.58
C GLN A 159 -12.67 13.95 -4.70
N THR A 160 -12.57 14.43 -5.94
CA THR A 160 -12.69 15.83 -6.42
C THR A 160 -11.50 16.76 -6.20
N ARG A 161 -10.36 16.56 -6.92
CA ARG A 161 -9.60 17.64 -7.62
C ARG A 161 -8.28 17.27 -8.32
N CYS A 162 -7.77 16.04 -8.20
CA CYS A 162 -6.67 15.59 -9.08
C CYS A 162 -7.16 15.39 -10.52
N SER A 163 -6.90 16.32 -11.42
CA SER A 163 -7.07 16.09 -12.88
C SER A 163 -6.00 16.77 -13.73
N LEU A 164 -4.86 17.19 -13.15
CA LEU A 164 -3.90 18.05 -13.86
C LEU A 164 -2.42 17.64 -13.82
N VAL A 165 -2.06 16.43 -13.40
CA VAL A 165 -0.66 15.96 -13.57
C VAL A 165 -0.61 14.73 -14.47
N PRO A 166 0.03 14.79 -15.65
CA PRO A 166 0.29 13.62 -16.47
C PRO A 166 1.51 12.89 -15.90
N ILE A 167 1.33 12.25 -14.75
CA ILE A 167 2.17 11.14 -14.31
C ILE A 167 1.30 9.90 -14.42
N HIS A 168 1.72 8.98 -15.28
CA HIS A 168 1.07 7.69 -15.39
C HIS A 168 1.02 7.03 -14.01
N GLN A 169 -0.20 6.83 -13.49
CA GLN A 169 -0.62 5.91 -12.41
C GLN A 169 -1.36 6.61 -11.27
N GLU A 170 -2.65 6.90 -11.50
CA GLU A 170 -3.63 6.93 -10.42
C GLU A 170 -4.16 5.49 -10.23
N THR A 171 -3.82 4.83 -9.12
CA THR A 171 -4.40 3.54 -8.74
C THR A 171 -4.87 3.57 -7.29
N ASP A 172 -6.19 3.46 -7.07
CA ASP A 172 -6.82 3.35 -5.74
C ASP A 172 -6.76 1.89 -5.27
N VAL A 173 -5.78 1.56 -4.43
CA VAL A 173 -5.64 0.22 -3.84
C VAL A 173 -6.55 0.04 -2.60
N CYS A 174 -6.80 1.12 -1.84
CA CYS A 174 -7.41 1.07 -0.51
C CYS A 174 -8.93 0.91 -0.46
N ARG A 175 -9.61 0.73 -1.60
CA ARG A 175 -11.09 0.57 -1.65
C ARG A 175 -11.53 -0.86 -1.89
N LEU A 176 -10.59 -1.74 -2.23
CA LEU A 176 -10.88 -3.11 -2.65
C LEU A 176 -10.61 -4.16 -1.57
N ILE A 177 -9.95 -3.79 -0.46
CA ILE A 177 -9.59 -4.71 0.61
C ILE A 177 -10.43 -4.40 1.86
N PRO A 178 -11.14 -5.39 2.44
CA PRO A 178 -11.87 -5.19 3.69
C PRO A 178 -10.90 -4.81 4.82
N GLN A 179 -11.32 -3.87 5.68
CA GLN A 179 -10.52 -3.18 6.70
C GLN A 179 -9.70 -4.12 7.59
N THR A 180 -8.45 -4.39 7.19
CA THR A 180 -7.51 -5.31 7.87
C THR A 180 -6.45 -4.60 8.69
N PHE A 181 -6.63 -3.29 8.93
CA PHE A 181 -5.68 -2.42 9.63
C PHE A 181 -6.37 -1.46 10.65
N HIS A 182 -7.28 -1.98 11.49
CA HIS A 182 -7.96 -1.28 12.58
C HIS A 182 -7.44 -1.69 13.99
N ASN A 183 -6.16 -1.41 14.29
CA ASN A 183 -5.44 -1.52 15.58
C ASN A 183 -5.67 -2.78 16.48
N PRO A 184 -4.60 -3.56 16.81
CA PRO A 184 -3.18 -3.41 16.44
C PRO A 184 -2.90 -3.92 15.02
N CYS A 185 -3.98 -4.33 14.35
CA CYS A 185 -4.27 -4.71 12.99
C CYS A 185 -5.77 -4.43 12.84
#